data_AF-A0A8S8Y1P8-F1
#
_entry.id   AF-A0A8S8Y1P8-F1
#
_cell.length_a   1.000
_cell.length_b   1.000
_cell.length_c   1.000
_cell.angle_alpha   90.00
_cell.angle_beta   90.00
_cell.angle_gamma   90.00
#
_symmetry.space_group_name_H-M   'P 1'
#
loop_
_entity.id
_entity.type
_entity.pdbx_description
1 polymer ?
#
loop_
_entity_poly.entity_id
_entity_poly.type
_entity_poly.pdbx_seq_one_letter_code
_entity_poly.pdbx_strand_id
1 'polypeptide(L)'
;MNVDEHRTLVSLCLVALMLMWVPISVGEHTEETHRPTPTCNADRANWTMGLVMCEEGAALGYTLFSPIPSNTTYLIDHEGRYVHHWTSPGEHRPALSAYLLPDGDLLRTANNANNAVGNFSGGGTSGKVERIAWDGTLEWSWRLRPRRRHHAPRHRADAQR
;
A
#
# COMPACT_ATOMS: atom_id res chain seq x y z
N MET A 1 -53.69 -41.49 -34.48
CA MET A 1 -52.59 -40.52 -34.36
C MET A 1 -51.47 -41.01 -35.25
N ASN A 2 -51.17 -40.24 -36.30
CA ASN A 2 -50.44 -40.73 -37.47
C ASN A 2 -48.92 -40.63 -37.24
N VAL A 3 -48.14 -41.58 -37.76
CA VAL A 3 -46.67 -41.62 -37.59
C VAL A 3 -46.01 -40.33 -38.10
N ASP A 4 -46.61 -39.68 -39.10
CA ASP A 4 -46.13 -38.40 -39.63
C ASP A 4 -46.32 -37.21 -38.68
N GLU A 5 -47.37 -37.20 -37.84
CA GLU A 5 -47.59 -36.14 -36.84
C GLU A 5 -46.54 -36.22 -35.72
N HIS A 6 -46.09 -37.44 -35.39
CA HIS A 6 -45.00 -37.64 -34.43
C HIS A 6 -43.65 -37.16 -34.98
N ARG A 7 -43.40 -37.34 -36.28
CA ARG A 7 -42.14 -36.92 -36.92
C ARG A 7 -42.07 -35.40 -37.06
N THR A 8 -43.19 -34.73 -37.35
CA THR A 8 -43.25 -33.27 -37.41
C THR A 8 -43.13 -32.64 -36.03
N LEU A 9 -43.75 -33.21 -34.99
CA LEU A 9 -43.60 -32.74 -33.60
C LEU A 9 -42.17 -32.90 -33.08
N VAL A 10 -41.52 -34.04 -33.32
CA VAL A 10 -40.12 -34.25 -32.92
C VAL A 10 -39.19 -33.29 -33.64
N SER A 11 -39.43 -33.01 -34.93
CA SER A 11 -38.65 -32.05 -35.71
C SER A 11 -38.81 -30.62 -35.19
N LEU A 12 -40.03 -30.18 -34.85
CA LEU A 12 -40.29 -28.87 -34.26
C LEU A 12 -39.64 -28.70 -32.88
N CYS A 13 -39.67 -29.74 -32.04
CA CYS A 13 -38.99 -29.74 -30.74
C CYS A 13 -37.46 -29.63 -30.88
N LEU A 14 -36.86 -30.32 -31.85
CA LEU A 14 -35.42 -30.25 -32.09
C LEU A 14 -34.98 -28.87 -32.61
N VAL A 15 -35.77 -28.23 -33.47
CA VAL A 15 -35.48 -26.86 -33.94
C VAL A 15 -35.63 -25.85 -32.80
N ALA A 16 -36.64 -26.00 -31.93
CA ALA A 16 -36.81 -25.15 -30.74
C ALA A 16 -35.66 -25.31 -29.73
N LEU A 17 -35.17 -26.53 -29.50
CA LEU A 17 -34.02 -26.80 -28.63
C LEU A 17 -32.71 -26.23 -29.19
N MET A 18 -32.55 -26.18 -30.51
CA MET A 18 -31.40 -25.55 -31.16
C MET A 18 -31.44 -24.02 -31.08
N LEU A 19 -32.63 -23.41 -31.09
CA LEU A 19 -32.79 -21.96 -30.93
C LEU A 19 -32.60 -21.49 -29.47
N MET A 20 -32.82 -22.36 -28.49
CA MET A 20 -32.56 -22.07 -27.07
C MET A 20 -31.08 -22.12 -26.69
N TRP A 21 -30.19 -22.60 -27.58
CA TRP A 21 -28.75 -22.65 -27.33
C TRP A 21 -27.96 -21.56 -28.04
N VAL A 22 -28.64 -20.56 -28.62
CA VAL A 22 -27.95 -19.35 -29.05
C VAL A 22 -27.54 -18.61 -27.77
N PRO A 23 -26.24 -18.54 -27.42
CA PRO A 23 -25.83 -17.62 -26.37
C PRO A 23 -26.24 -16.25 -26.87
N ILE A 24 -27.09 -15.55 -26.11
CA ILE A 24 -27.35 -14.14 -26.33
C ILE A 24 -25.96 -13.50 -26.40
N SER A 25 -25.54 -13.04 -27.57
CA SER A 25 -24.40 -12.16 -27.70
C SER A 25 -24.80 -10.87 -27.02
N VAL A 26 -24.71 -10.86 -25.69
CA VAL A 26 -24.65 -9.64 -24.92
C VAL A 26 -23.48 -8.90 -25.54
N GLY A 27 -23.80 -7.82 -26.26
CA GLY A 27 -22.80 -6.97 -26.86
C GLY A 27 -21.77 -6.69 -25.78
N GLU A 28 -20.53 -7.03 -26.07
CA GLU A 28 -19.40 -6.64 -25.24
C GLU A 28 -19.48 -5.13 -25.15
N HIS A 29 -19.98 -4.62 -24.02
CA HIS A 29 -19.64 -3.28 -23.62
C HIS A 29 -18.13 -3.36 -23.43
N THR A 30 -17.38 -3.03 -24.48
CA THR A 30 -16.12 -2.34 -24.31
C THR A 30 -16.45 -1.09 -23.50
N GLU A 31 -16.54 -1.25 -22.18
CA GLU A 31 -16.01 -0.23 -21.30
C GLU A 31 -14.54 -0.11 -21.70
N GLU A 32 -14.29 0.77 -22.68
CA GLU A 32 -13.03 1.50 -22.67
C GLU A 32 -12.91 1.98 -21.23
N THR A 33 -12.04 1.33 -20.47
CA THR A 33 -11.71 1.76 -19.12
C THR A 33 -11.05 3.11 -19.31
N HIS A 34 -11.86 4.17 -19.33
CA HIS A 34 -11.40 5.55 -19.30
C HIS A 34 -10.75 5.71 -17.93
N ARG A 35 -9.49 5.27 -17.83
CA ARG A 35 -8.67 5.57 -16.67
C ARG A 35 -8.61 7.09 -16.66
N PRO A 36 -9.16 7.74 -15.61
CA PRO A 36 -9.09 9.19 -15.56
C PRO A 36 -7.63 9.57 -15.66
N THR A 37 -7.28 10.45 -16.59
CA THR A 37 -5.92 10.98 -16.65
C THR A 37 -5.69 11.84 -15.41
N PRO A 38 -4.53 11.76 -14.75
CA PRO A 38 -4.23 12.64 -13.64
C PRO A 38 -4.34 14.10 -14.13
N THR A 39 -5.15 14.91 -13.44
CA THR A 39 -5.32 16.31 -13.80
C THR A 39 -4.08 17.09 -13.35
N CYS A 40 -3.07 17.16 -14.22
CA CYS A 40 -1.78 17.77 -13.91
C CYS A 40 -1.86 19.30 -13.92
N ASN A 41 -2.35 19.91 -12.83
CA ASN A 41 -2.27 21.36 -12.58
C ASN A 41 -0.96 21.77 -11.87
N ALA A 42 0.16 21.12 -12.22
CA ALA A 42 1.45 21.29 -11.54
C ALA A 42 2.49 22.04 -12.39
N ASP A 43 2.08 23.05 -13.17
CA ASP A 43 3.03 23.93 -13.86
C ASP A 43 3.48 25.06 -12.91
N ARG A 44 4.44 24.74 -12.03
CA ARG A 44 4.92 25.64 -10.98
C ARG A 44 6.41 25.94 -11.14
N ALA A 45 6.75 26.70 -12.19
CA ALA A 45 8.13 27.00 -12.59
C ALA A 45 9.04 27.62 -11.50
N ASN A 46 8.47 28.28 -10.49
CA ASN A 46 9.23 28.98 -9.44
C ASN A 46 9.15 28.33 -8.05
N TRP A 47 8.58 27.12 -7.93
CA TRP A 47 8.47 26.43 -6.64
C TRP A 47 9.68 25.53 -6.40
N THR A 48 10.20 25.54 -5.17
CA THR A 48 11.31 24.68 -4.74
C THR A 48 10.87 23.55 -3.81
N MET A 49 9.60 23.52 -3.44
CA MET A 49 9.02 22.61 -2.46
C MET A 49 7.65 22.11 -2.93
N GLY A 50 7.29 20.88 -2.57
CA GLY A 50 6.03 20.26 -2.96
C GLY A 50 6.08 19.60 -4.35
N LEU A 51 4.91 19.31 -4.93
CA LEU A 51 4.81 18.75 -6.29
C LEU A 51 5.08 19.86 -7.33
N VAL A 52 6.20 19.73 -8.03
CA VAL A 52 6.66 20.70 -9.05
C VAL A 52 6.54 20.18 -10.49
N MET A 53 6.22 18.89 -10.67
CA MET A 53 6.11 18.23 -11.96
C MET A 53 5.08 17.11 -11.88
N CYS A 54 4.20 17.02 -12.88
CA CYS A 54 3.20 15.98 -13.06
C CYS A 54 3.07 15.72 -14.56
N GLU A 55 3.17 14.46 -14.95
CA GLU A 55 3.01 14.01 -16.34
C GLU A 55 1.84 13.04 -16.43
N GLU A 56 1.30 12.82 -17.63
CA GLU A 56 0.15 11.93 -17.86
C GLU A 56 0.39 10.48 -17.39
N GLY A 57 1.66 10.07 -17.28
CA GLY A 57 2.06 8.77 -16.73
C GLY A 57 2.07 8.66 -15.20
N ALA A 58 1.73 9.73 -14.48
CA ALA A 58 1.70 9.71 -13.01
C ALA A 58 0.64 8.73 -12.50
N ALA A 59 0.99 7.98 -11.44
CA ALA A 59 0.04 7.09 -10.79
C ALA A 59 -1.08 7.90 -10.12
N LEU A 60 -2.33 7.47 -10.33
CA LEU A 60 -3.48 7.98 -9.59
C LEU A 60 -3.46 7.51 -8.14
N GLY A 61 -4.11 8.27 -7.26
CA GLY A 61 -4.28 7.94 -5.85
C GLY A 61 -3.42 8.82 -4.94
N TYR A 62 -2.77 8.20 -3.95
CA TYR A 62 -2.00 8.90 -2.93
C TYR A 62 -0.52 8.52 -2.98
N THR A 63 0.33 9.50 -2.68
CA THR A 63 1.77 9.29 -2.49
C THR A 63 2.11 9.47 -1.01
N LEU A 64 2.67 8.42 -0.42
CA LEU A 64 3.20 8.43 0.94
C LEU A 64 4.73 8.57 0.89
N PHE A 65 5.28 9.53 1.63
CA PHE A 65 6.73 9.72 1.69
C PHE A 65 7.19 10.22 3.06
N SER A 66 8.41 9.84 3.44
CA SER A 66 9.02 10.21 4.72
C SER A 66 10.40 10.83 4.48
N PRO A 67 10.53 12.17 4.44
CA PRO A 67 11.80 12.81 4.22
C PRO A 67 12.84 12.35 5.24
N ILE A 68 14.01 11.88 4.78
CA ILE A 68 15.08 11.36 5.63
C ILE A 68 15.48 12.29 6.79
N PRO A 69 15.58 13.64 6.63
CA PRO A 69 15.92 14.53 7.73
C PRO A 69 14.74 14.84 8.67
N SER A 70 13.51 14.50 8.29
CA SER A 70 12.31 14.77 9.08
C SER A 70 11.96 13.61 10.00
N ASN A 71 11.20 13.88 11.06
CA ASN A 71 10.48 12.92 11.90
C ASN A 71 9.05 12.63 11.37
N THR A 72 8.58 13.42 10.41
CA THR A 72 7.23 13.40 9.86
C THR A 72 7.14 12.60 8.56
N THR A 73 6.07 11.84 8.42
CA THR A 73 5.64 11.17 7.19
C THR A 73 4.44 11.93 6.62
N TYR A 74 4.43 12.17 5.31
CA TYR A 74 3.38 12.93 4.62
C TYR A 74 2.61 12.06 3.64
N LEU A 75 1.32 12.35 3.51
CA LEU A 75 0.42 11.83 2.50
C LEU A 75 -0.06 12.99 1.62
N ILE A 76 0.13 12.86 0.32
CA ILE A 76 -0.38 13.80 -0.68
C ILE A 76 -1.24 13.05 -1.70
N ASP A 77 -2.19 13.75 -2.31
CA ASP A 77 -2.92 13.22 -3.47
C ASP A 77 -2.12 13.39 -4.77
N HIS A 78 -2.65 12.83 -5.86
CA HIS A 78 -2.06 12.92 -7.20
C HIS A 78 -1.97 14.35 -7.77
N GLU A 79 -2.72 15.32 -7.23
CA GLU A 79 -2.60 16.75 -7.58
C GLU A 79 -1.53 17.47 -6.73
N GLY A 80 -0.88 16.73 -5.82
CA GLY A 80 0.14 17.23 -4.91
C GLY A 80 -0.41 18.03 -3.73
N ARG A 81 -1.72 17.91 -3.45
CA ARG A 81 -2.33 18.56 -2.28
C ARG A 81 -2.03 17.74 -1.03
N TYR A 82 -1.82 18.46 0.06
CA TYR A 82 -1.69 17.86 1.39
C TYR A 82 -2.99 17.13 1.76
N VAL A 83 -2.86 15.87 2.19
CA VAL A 83 -3.97 15.06 2.69
C VAL A 83 -3.83 14.87 4.19
N HIS A 84 -2.67 14.39 4.63
CA HIS A 84 -2.41 14.08 6.04
C HIS A 84 -0.91 14.01 6.35
N HIS A 85 -0.55 14.02 7.64
CA HIS A 85 0.80 13.70 8.09
C HIS A 85 0.79 13.02 9.46
N TRP A 86 1.82 12.20 9.71
CA TRP A 86 2.09 11.62 11.01
C TRP A 86 3.47 12.04 11.48
N THR A 87 3.57 12.52 12.71
CA THR A 87 4.85 12.72 13.38
C THR A 87 5.15 11.51 14.25
N SER A 88 6.37 10.96 14.16
CA SER A 88 6.77 9.86 15.06
C SER A 88 6.64 10.33 16.51
N PRO A 89 5.84 9.67 17.38
CA PRO A 89 5.59 10.15 18.74
C PRO A 89 6.83 10.20 19.64
N GLY A 90 7.92 9.53 19.25
CA GLY A 90 9.22 9.65 19.90
C GLY A 90 10.25 10.41 19.07
N GLU A 91 9.81 11.23 18.12
CA GLU A 91 10.65 12.11 17.31
C GLU A 91 11.72 11.37 16.49
N HIS A 92 11.42 10.13 16.09
CA HIS A 92 12.36 9.30 15.34
C HIS A 92 12.35 9.67 13.86
N ARG A 93 13.55 9.83 13.29
CA ARG A 93 13.72 9.89 11.83
C ARG A 93 13.32 8.56 11.18
N PRO A 94 12.91 8.53 9.90
CA PRO A 94 12.55 7.30 9.22
C PRO A 94 13.77 6.42 8.94
N ALA A 95 13.55 5.12 8.77
CA ALA A 95 14.59 4.14 8.44
C ALA A 95 14.40 3.47 7.06
N LEU A 96 13.70 4.15 6.13
CA LEU A 96 13.49 3.84 4.71
C LEU A 96 12.27 2.97 4.34
N SER A 97 11.33 2.73 5.26
CA SER A 97 10.07 2.05 4.89
C SER A 97 8.88 2.66 5.61
N ALA A 98 7.81 2.88 4.86
CA ALA A 98 6.53 3.38 5.35
C ALA A 98 5.40 2.81 4.49
N TYR A 99 4.28 2.48 5.12
CA TYR A 99 3.09 1.92 4.49
C TYR A 99 1.86 2.59 5.09
N LEU A 100 0.93 2.99 4.21
CA LEU A 100 -0.42 3.36 4.60
C LEU A 100 -1.26 2.08 4.68
N LEU A 101 -1.83 1.80 5.84
CA LEU A 101 -2.64 0.62 6.08
C LEU A 101 -4.09 0.84 5.63
N PRO A 102 -4.89 -0.23 5.41
CA PRO A 102 -6.28 -0.11 4.94
C PRO A 102 -7.23 0.64 5.89
N ASP A 103 -6.91 0.69 7.18
CA ASP A 103 -7.62 1.45 8.22
C ASP A 103 -7.19 2.92 8.29
N GLY A 104 -6.23 3.33 7.46
CA GLY A 104 -5.65 4.67 7.43
C GLY A 104 -4.40 4.81 8.28
N ASP A 105 -4.03 3.82 9.08
CA ASP A 105 -2.89 3.93 9.96
C ASP A 105 -1.56 3.96 9.20
N LEU A 106 -0.56 4.58 9.80
CA LEU A 106 0.80 4.55 9.31
C LEU A 106 1.59 3.43 9.98
N LEU A 107 2.11 2.51 9.18
CA LEU A 107 3.15 1.57 9.59
C LEU A 107 4.50 2.04 9.03
N ARG A 108 5.46 2.35 9.90
CA ARG A 108 6.78 2.84 9.48
C ARG A 108 7.95 2.23 10.23
N THR A 109 9.10 2.19 9.58
CA THR A 109 10.38 1.94 10.24
C THR A 109 10.97 3.25 10.76
N ALA A 110 11.57 3.18 11.94
CA ALA A 110 12.11 4.32 12.66
C ALA A 110 13.57 4.09 13.03
N ASN A 111 14.34 5.16 12.87
CA ASN A 111 15.74 5.23 13.18
C ASN A 111 15.91 5.36 14.70
N ASN A 112 16.60 4.38 15.28
CA ASN A 112 16.87 4.31 16.71
C ASN A 112 18.36 4.50 17.04
N ALA A 113 19.10 5.17 16.14
CA ALA A 113 20.55 5.35 16.23
C ALA A 113 21.04 6.08 17.48
N ASN A 114 20.20 6.92 18.11
CA ASN A 114 20.52 7.56 19.39
C ASN A 114 20.87 6.53 20.49
N ASN A 115 20.57 5.24 20.26
CA ASN A 115 20.84 4.14 21.16
C ASN A 115 21.73 3.04 20.55
N ALA A 116 22.37 3.30 19.41
CA ALA A 116 23.26 2.34 18.74
C ALA A 116 24.71 2.49 19.20
N VAL A 117 25.46 1.38 19.23
CA VAL A 117 26.90 1.39 19.50
C VAL A 117 27.63 1.85 18.24
N GLY A 118 28.32 2.99 18.32
CA GLY A 118 28.85 3.69 17.15
C GLY A 118 27.80 4.64 16.60
N ASN A 119 28.04 5.94 16.76
CA ASN A 119 27.08 7.03 16.60
C ASN A 119 26.71 7.34 15.12
N PHE A 120 26.35 6.33 14.33
CA PHE A 120 25.94 6.48 12.93
C PHE A 120 24.42 6.58 12.81
N SER A 121 23.92 7.74 12.38
CA SER A 121 22.49 8.06 12.26
C SER A 121 22.09 8.41 10.81
N GLY A 122 22.68 7.73 9.82
CA GLY A 122 22.37 7.95 8.40
C GLY A 122 20.98 7.43 7.97
N GLY A 123 20.56 7.79 6.76
CA GLY A 123 19.35 7.24 6.14
C GLY A 123 19.54 5.74 5.90
N GLY A 124 18.77 4.91 6.62
CA GLY A 124 18.92 3.45 6.62
C GLY A 124 19.29 2.86 7.97
N THR A 125 19.72 3.66 8.95
CA THR A 125 19.79 3.16 10.32
C THR A 125 18.38 2.88 10.83
N SER A 126 18.08 1.60 11.08
CA SER A 126 16.80 1.10 11.57
C SER A 126 16.98 0.44 12.93
N GLY A 127 15.89 -0.01 13.53
CA GLY A 127 15.89 -0.67 14.83
C GLY A 127 14.58 -0.49 15.60
N LYS A 128 13.62 0.23 15.00
CA LYS A 128 12.28 0.40 15.53
C LYS A 128 11.25 0.30 14.40
N VAL A 129 10.09 -0.26 14.71
CA VAL A 129 8.88 -0.22 13.88
C VAL A 129 7.79 0.43 14.71
N GLU A 130 7.01 1.33 14.10
CA GLU A 130 5.93 2.07 14.73
C GLU A 130 4.66 1.89 13.90
N ARG A 131 3.54 1.62 14.58
CA ARG A 131 2.20 1.78 14.03
C ARG A 131 1.55 2.99 14.71
N ILE A 132 1.14 3.95 13.90
CA ILE A 132 0.59 5.23 14.35
C ILE A 132 -0.79 5.36 13.72
N ALA A 133 -1.80 5.57 14.54
CA ALA A 133 -3.18 5.74 14.10
C ALA A 133 -3.35 6.99 13.24
N TRP A 134 -4.45 7.07 12.49
CA TRP A 134 -4.81 8.27 11.69
C TRP A 134 -4.85 9.58 12.50
N ASP A 135 -5.15 9.53 13.80
CA ASP A 135 -5.15 10.70 14.67
C ASP A 135 -3.77 11.09 15.23
N GLY A 136 -2.72 10.32 14.91
CA GLY A 136 -1.37 10.49 15.42
C GLY A 136 -1.05 9.69 16.69
N THR A 137 -2.00 8.91 17.23
CA THR A 137 -1.78 8.10 18.43
C THR A 137 -0.82 6.93 18.13
N LEU A 138 0.19 6.72 18.98
CA LEU A 138 1.03 5.52 18.89
C LEU A 138 0.25 4.30 19.38
N GLU A 139 -0.14 3.40 18.48
CA GLU A 139 -0.84 2.18 18.87
C GLU A 139 0.12 1.14 19.44
N TRP A 140 1.23 0.91 18.74
CA TRP A 140 2.30 0.07 19.25
C TRP A 140 3.63 0.41 18.58
N SER A 141 4.72 0.00 19.23
CA SER A 141 6.02 -0.02 18.61
C SER A 141 6.81 -1.25 18.99
N TRP A 142 7.63 -1.72 18.08
CA TRP A 142 8.57 -2.80 18.33
C TRP A 142 10.00 -2.31 18.13
N ARG A 143 10.90 -2.78 18.99
CA ARG A 143 12.31 -2.41 18.93
C ARG A 143 13.14 -3.67 18.71
N LEU A 144 13.95 -3.65 17.65
CA LEU A 144 14.95 -4.67 17.43
C LEU A 144 16.02 -4.51 18.52
N ARG A 145 16.10 -5.49 19.43
CA ARG A 145 17.23 -5.55 20.36
C ARG A 145 18.42 -6.12 19.60
N PRO A 146 19.61 -5.49 19.68
CA PRO A 146 20.80 -6.14 19.13
C PRO A 146 20.95 -7.50 19.83
N ARG A 147 21.27 -8.54 19.05
CA ARG A 147 21.68 -9.83 19.64
C ARG A 147 22.84 -9.52 20.57
N ARG A 148 22.65 -9.71 21.87
CA ARG A 148 23.80 -9.85 22.77
C ARG A 148 24.59 -11.01 22.18
N ARG A 149 25.85 -10.78 21.79
CA ARG A 149 26.74 -11.88 21.49
C ARG A 149 26.79 -12.69 22.78
N HIS A 150 26.08 -13.80 22.81
CA HIS A 150 26.40 -14.85 23.76
C HIS A 150 27.84 -15.19 23.45
N HIS A 151 28.77 -14.77 24.32
CA HIS A 151 29.92 -15.62 24.56
C HIS A 151 29.34 -17.02 24.73
N ALA A 152 29.75 -17.96 23.87
CA ALA A 152 29.32 -19.35 24.00
C ALA A 152 29.45 -19.72 25.49
N PRO A 153 28.39 -20.17 26.16
CA PRO A 153 28.49 -20.49 27.56
C PRO A 153 29.44 -21.68 27.67
N ARG A 154 30.66 -21.47 28.17
CA ARG A 154 31.36 -22.53 28.88
C ARG A 154 30.49 -22.84 30.09
N HIS A 155 30.01 -24.08 30.16
CA HIS A 155 29.23 -24.63 31.26
C HIS A 155 29.73 -24.10 32.60
N ARG A 156 28.87 -23.39 33.32
CA ARG A 156 28.71 -23.56 34.76
C ARG A 156 27.28 -23.20 35.13
N ALA A 157 26.58 -24.21 35.61
CA ALA A 157 25.34 -24.05 36.30
C ALA A 157 25.65 -23.31 37.60
N ASP A 158 24.92 -22.23 37.87
CA ASP A 158 24.64 -21.78 39.23
C ASP A 158 23.22 -21.23 39.24
N ALA A 159 22.34 -21.99 39.90
CA ALA A 159 21.00 -21.59 40.23
C ALA A 159 21.05 -20.71 41.48
N GLN A 160 20.38 -19.56 41.48
CA GLN A 160 20.14 -18.84 42.73
C GLN A 160 18.72 -18.28 42.80
N ARG A 161 18.25 -18.38 44.05
CA ARG A 161 16.93 -18.23 44.65
C ARG A 161 16.54 -16.78 44.86
#